data_AF-A0AAV8URM0-F1
#
_entry.id   AF-A0AAV8URM0-F1
#
_cell.length_a   1.000
_cell.length_b   1.000
_cell.length_c   1.000
_cell.angle_alpha   90.00
_cell.angle_beta   90.00
_cell.angle_gamma   90.00
#
_symmetry.space_group_name_H-M   'P 1'
#
loop_
_entity.id
_entity.type
_entity.pdbx_description
1 polymer ?
#
loop_
_entity_poly.entity_id
_entity_poly.type
_entity_poly.pdbx_seq_one_letter_code
_entity_poly.pdbx_strand_id
1 'polypeptide(L)'
;MCLRIKLGMVVLEERLLLVGRVGNGYAREGRNQMEGDLSKSGVGGPPKPPVAQAKQDGARPGGYKPLDYTRRVGTGQPKRALWWVGGFVIMQYFAWTKRLEIQKEYLQARDEHQEMRHYVRPYLQAEEDRILRVLRDRRIEKERELMHDVKGWSYDDNVYLTRGTGYVGLANHFSYADLDLDIR
;
A
#
# COMPACT_ATOMS: atom_id res chain seq x y z
N MET A 1 -25.04 -8.30 18.51
CA MET A 1 -25.58 -9.55 17.91
C MET A 1 -25.96 -10.49 19.04
N CYS A 2 -26.99 -11.31 18.84
CA CYS A 2 -27.59 -12.32 19.76
C CYS A 2 -28.64 -11.85 20.79
N LEU A 3 -29.92 -11.96 20.40
CA LEU A 3 -31.07 -12.27 21.27
C LEU A 3 -31.94 -13.26 20.47
N ARG A 4 -32.06 -14.51 20.91
CA ARG A 4 -33.07 -15.04 21.85
C ARG A 4 -34.41 -15.36 21.18
N ILE A 5 -34.57 -16.66 20.88
CA ILE A 5 -35.76 -17.52 21.03
C ILE A 5 -37.12 -16.83 20.90
N LYS A 6 -37.90 -17.25 19.89
CA LYS A 6 -39.37 -17.31 19.96
C LYS A 6 -39.87 -18.57 19.28
N LEU A 7 -40.08 -19.59 20.11
CA LEU A 7 -41.10 -20.63 19.91
C LEU A 7 -42.47 -19.95 19.95
N GLY A 8 -43.28 -20.17 18.92
CA GLY A 8 -44.71 -19.85 18.89
C GLY A 8 -45.48 -21.13 18.61
N MET A 9 -46.13 -21.64 19.65
CA MET A 9 -46.95 -22.83 19.69
C MET A 9 -48.41 -22.38 19.81
N VAL A 10 -49.25 -22.62 18.81
CA VAL A 10 -50.72 -22.45 18.84
C VAL A 10 -51.27 -23.30 17.68
N VAL A 11 -52.28 -24.18 17.74
CA VAL A 11 -53.21 -24.69 18.77
C VAL A 11 -53.97 -25.84 18.08
N LEU A 12 -54.29 -26.89 18.86
CA LEU A 12 -55.51 -27.71 18.91
C LEU A 12 -56.31 -27.97 17.62
N GLU A 13 -56.58 -29.23 17.28
CA GLU A 13 -57.88 -29.96 17.40
C GLU A 13 -58.07 -30.62 16.00
N GLU A 14 -58.68 -31.77 15.74
CA GLU A 14 -59.52 -32.68 16.49
C GLU A 14 -59.55 -33.98 15.68
N ARG A 15 -59.34 -35.12 16.34
CA ARG A 15 -59.80 -36.41 15.84
C ARG A 15 -61.25 -36.56 16.31
N LEU A 16 -62.19 -36.64 15.38
CA LEU A 16 -63.38 -37.51 15.40
C LEU A 16 -64.46 -36.91 14.51
N LEU A 17 -64.77 -37.55 13.38
CA LEU A 17 -66.15 -37.60 12.88
C LEU A 17 -66.39 -38.94 12.18
N LEU A 18 -66.91 -39.87 12.98
CA LEU A 18 -67.94 -40.81 12.54
C LEU A 18 -69.21 -40.01 12.26
N VAL A 19 -69.66 -39.95 11.01
CA VAL A 19 -71.06 -39.64 10.68
C VAL A 19 -71.47 -40.53 9.52
N GLY A 20 -72.30 -41.52 9.82
CA GLY A 20 -73.14 -42.17 8.82
C GLY A 20 -74.22 -41.20 8.31
N ARG A 21 -74.54 -41.28 7.02
CA ARG A 21 -75.73 -40.70 6.40
C ARG A 21 -76.02 -41.57 5.16
N VAL A 22 -76.90 -42.58 5.25
CA VAL A 22 -78.36 -42.51 5.12
C VAL A 22 -78.78 -41.68 3.90
N GLY A 23 -79.32 -42.38 2.89
CA GLY A 23 -79.95 -41.77 1.72
C GLY A 23 -80.03 -42.73 0.53
N ASN A 24 -80.80 -43.82 0.69
CA ASN A 24 -81.17 -44.73 -0.39
C ASN A 24 -82.69 -44.58 -0.61
N GLY A 25 -83.11 -44.39 -1.87
CA GLY A 25 -84.45 -43.97 -2.29
C GLY A 25 -84.33 -42.60 -2.97
N TYR A 26 -84.62 -42.37 -4.24
CA TYR A 26 -85.70 -42.87 -5.08
C TYR A 26 -85.25 -42.77 -6.56
N ALA A 27 -85.20 -43.89 -7.32
CA ALA A 27 -85.18 -43.89 -8.80
C ALA A 27 -85.19 -45.32 -9.39
N ARG A 28 -85.77 -46.30 -8.68
CA ARG A 28 -85.71 -47.72 -9.04
C ARG A 28 -87.08 -48.25 -9.47
N GLU A 29 -87.78 -47.49 -10.31
CA GLU A 29 -89.08 -47.92 -10.84
C GLU A 29 -89.27 -47.25 -12.22
N GLY A 30 -88.94 -47.98 -13.29
CA GLY A 30 -89.18 -47.51 -14.67
C GLY A 30 -88.14 -47.88 -15.74
N ARG A 31 -86.91 -48.32 -15.39
CA ARG A 31 -85.88 -48.71 -16.38
C ARG A 31 -85.68 -50.21 -16.58
N ASN A 32 -86.52 -51.04 -15.95
CA ASN A 32 -86.74 -52.39 -16.42
C ASN A 32 -87.68 -52.29 -17.63
N GLN A 33 -87.18 -52.47 -18.85
CA GLN A 33 -87.95 -53.15 -19.91
C GLN A 33 -87.17 -53.31 -21.23
N MET A 34 -86.12 -52.53 -21.51
CA MET A 34 -85.44 -52.59 -22.83
C MET A 34 -83.99 -53.10 -22.85
N GLU A 35 -83.33 -53.24 -21.70
CA GLU A 35 -81.96 -53.81 -21.62
C GLU A 35 -81.96 -55.35 -21.42
N GLY A 36 -83.16 -55.94 -21.30
CA GLY A 36 -83.37 -57.33 -20.89
C GLY A 36 -83.11 -58.41 -21.94
N ASP A 37 -82.91 -58.09 -23.22
CA ASP A 37 -83.04 -59.11 -24.27
C ASP A 37 -81.85 -59.29 -25.24
N LEU A 38 -80.76 -58.51 -25.19
CA LEU A 38 -79.68 -58.61 -26.20
C LEU A 38 -78.22 -58.79 -25.74
N SER A 39 -77.92 -59.08 -24.46
CA SER A 39 -76.58 -59.57 -24.05
C SER A 39 -76.57 -61.06 -23.62
N LYS A 40 -77.68 -61.77 -23.88
CA LYS A 40 -77.95 -63.19 -23.53
C LYS A 40 -77.16 -64.26 -24.34
N SER A 41 -76.00 -63.96 -24.94
CA SER A 41 -75.14 -64.99 -25.56
C SER A 41 -73.68 -64.87 -25.09
N GLY A 42 -73.24 -65.87 -24.34
CA GLY A 42 -72.09 -65.81 -23.45
C GLY A 42 -70.69 -65.85 -24.07
N VAL A 43 -69.74 -65.64 -23.14
CA VAL A 43 -68.27 -65.67 -23.24
C VAL A 43 -67.61 -64.35 -23.64
N GLY A 44 -67.75 -63.35 -22.76
CA GLY A 44 -66.82 -62.23 -22.61
C GLY A 44 -66.50 -62.08 -21.13
N GLY A 45 -65.22 -62.03 -20.76
CA GLY A 45 -64.75 -62.03 -19.36
C GLY A 45 -65.31 -60.89 -18.50
N PRO A 46 -65.08 -60.92 -17.17
CA PRO A 46 -65.71 -59.99 -16.23
C PRO A 46 -65.39 -58.53 -16.59
N PRO A 47 -66.36 -57.60 -16.45
CA PRO A 47 -66.16 -56.21 -16.79
C PRO A 47 -65.03 -55.61 -15.94
N LYS A 48 -64.03 -55.00 -16.60
CA LYS A 48 -62.95 -54.28 -15.90
C LYS A 48 -63.56 -53.23 -14.97
N PRO A 49 -63.12 -53.11 -13.71
CA PRO A 49 -63.58 -52.04 -12.84
C PRO A 49 -63.21 -50.68 -13.48
N PRO A 50 -64.01 -49.63 -13.27
CA PRO A 50 -63.68 -48.30 -13.79
C PRO A 50 -62.30 -47.89 -13.23
N VAL A 51 -61.44 -47.37 -14.11
CA VAL A 51 -60.09 -46.94 -13.74
C VAL A 51 -60.21 -45.86 -12.66
N ALA A 52 -59.81 -46.17 -11.43
CA ALA A 52 -59.69 -45.15 -10.39
C ALA A 52 -58.72 -44.09 -10.92
N GLN A 53 -59.20 -42.86 -11.12
CA GLN A 53 -58.38 -41.74 -11.56
C GLN A 53 -57.29 -41.53 -10.51
N ALA A 54 -56.07 -42.00 -10.79
CA ALA A 54 -54.94 -41.84 -9.90
C ALA A 54 -54.67 -40.34 -9.75
N LYS A 55 -54.70 -39.83 -8.52
CA LYS A 55 -54.26 -38.47 -8.21
C LYS A 55 -52.74 -38.46 -8.33
N GLN A 56 -52.26 -38.29 -9.55
CA GLN A 56 -50.83 -38.18 -9.84
C GLN A 56 -50.30 -36.90 -9.20
N ASP A 57 -49.13 -36.99 -8.57
CA ASP A 57 -48.45 -35.80 -8.11
C ASP A 57 -47.86 -35.08 -9.33
N GLY A 58 -48.29 -33.85 -9.55
CA GLY A 58 -47.97 -33.07 -10.73
C GLY A 58 -47.69 -31.64 -10.36
N ALA A 59 -46.92 -30.95 -11.19
CA ALA A 59 -46.70 -29.52 -11.01
C ALA A 59 -48.06 -28.81 -10.96
N ARG A 60 -48.16 -27.80 -10.08
CA ARG A 60 -49.36 -26.96 -10.00
C ARG A 60 -49.65 -26.36 -11.39
N PRO A 61 -50.93 -26.13 -11.74
CA PRO A 61 -51.27 -25.42 -12.97
C PRO A 61 -50.61 -24.03 -12.94
N GLY A 62 -49.58 -23.83 -13.77
CA GLY A 62 -48.70 -22.64 -13.76
C GLY A 62 -47.20 -22.93 -13.58
N GLY A 63 -46.79 -24.15 -13.23
CA GLY A 63 -45.39 -24.56 -13.13
C GLY A 63 -44.64 -24.05 -11.89
N TYR A 64 -43.32 -24.29 -11.85
CA TYR A 64 -42.43 -23.79 -10.79
C TYR A 64 -41.86 -22.41 -11.15
N LYS A 65 -41.47 -21.64 -10.12
CA LYS A 65 -40.74 -20.38 -10.34
C LYS A 65 -39.43 -20.66 -11.09
N PRO A 66 -39.02 -19.79 -12.03
CA PRO A 66 -37.75 -19.94 -12.70
C PRO A 66 -36.61 -19.86 -11.67
N LEU A 67 -35.77 -20.90 -11.66
CA LEU A 67 -34.51 -20.89 -10.93
C LEU A 67 -33.45 -20.19 -11.78
N ASP A 68 -32.79 -19.20 -11.21
CA ASP A 68 -31.60 -18.63 -11.83
C ASP A 68 -30.43 -19.61 -11.73
N TYR A 69 -30.19 -20.34 -12.81
CA TYR A 69 -29.06 -21.26 -12.95
C TYR A 69 -27.78 -20.55 -13.40
N THR A 70 -27.84 -19.24 -13.68
CA THR A 70 -26.69 -18.47 -14.16
C THR A 70 -25.73 -18.10 -13.04
N ARG A 71 -24.42 -18.16 -13.33
CA ARG A 71 -23.39 -17.69 -12.41
C ARG A 71 -23.40 -16.15 -12.33
N ARG A 72 -23.74 -15.60 -11.16
CA ARG A 72 -23.62 -14.16 -10.87
C ARG A 72 -22.22 -13.85 -10.32
N VAL A 73 -21.35 -13.31 -11.17
CA VAL A 73 -20.02 -12.83 -10.74
C VAL A 73 -20.11 -11.32 -10.48
N GLY A 74 -19.88 -10.91 -9.23
CA GLY A 74 -19.91 -9.49 -8.87
C GLY A 74 -18.66 -8.75 -9.36
N THR A 75 -18.84 -7.74 -10.20
CA THR A 75 -17.75 -6.84 -10.64
C THR A 75 -17.56 -5.66 -9.68
N GLY A 76 -17.48 -5.94 -8.38
CA GLY A 76 -17.43 -4.92 -7.32
C GLY A 76 -16.06 -4.24 -7.14
N GLN A 77 -15.11 -4.44 -8.06
CA GLN A 77 -13.77 -3.88 -7.93
C GLN A 77 -13.72 -2.47 -8.54
N PRO A 78 -13.08 -1.49 -7.88
CA PRO A 78 -12.83 -0.20 -8.48
C PRO A 78 -11.96 -0.37 -9.72
N LYS A 79 -12.19 0.50 -10.72
CA LYS A 79 -11.49 0.44 -12.01
C LYS A 79 -9.98 0.41 -11.78
N ARG A 80 -9.25 -0.43 -12.53
CA ARG A 80 -7.79 -0.60 -12.39
C ARG A 80 -7.01 0.73 -12.40
N ALA A 81 -7.45 1.68 -13.22
CA ALA A 81 -6.85 3.01 -13.29
C ALA A 81 -6.94 3.77 -11.95
N LEU A 82 -8.02 3.60 -11.19
CA LEU A 82 -8.20 4.26 -9.89
C LEU A 82 -7.20 3.74 -8.86
N TRP A 83 -6.88 2.45 -8.89
CA TRP A 83 -5.83 1.88 -8.03
C TRP A 83 -4.46 2.46 -8.33
N TRP A 84 -4.10 2.57 -9.61
CA TRP A 84 -2.82 3.14 -10.02
C TRP A 84 -2.68 4.61 -9.65
N VAL A 85 -3.70 5.41 -9.97
CA VAL A 85 -3.69 6.84 -9.67
C VAL A 85 -3.73 7.08 -8.16
N GLY A 86 -4.61 6.38 -7.43
CA GLY A 86 -4.71 6.49 -5.99
C GLY A 86 -3.41 6.09 -5.28
N GLY A 87 -2.82 4.96 -5.69
CA GLY A 87 -1.53 4.51 -5.16
C GLY A 87 -0.40 5.49 -5.45
N PHE A 88 -0.33 6.03 -6.68
CA PHE A 88 0.69 7.00 -7.06
C PHE A 88 0.59 8.30 -6.27
N VAL A 89 -0.62 8.86 -6.11
CA VAL A 89 -0.82 10.11 -5.38
C VAL A 89 -0.45 9.96 -3.91
N ILE A 90 -0.86 8.86 -3.26
CA ILE A 90 -0.53 8.61 -1.86
C ILE A 90 0.98 8.45 -1.68
N MET A 91 1.63 7.66 -2.55
CA MET A 91 3.07 7.45 -2.50
C MET A 91 3.84 8.75 -2.70
N GLN A 92 3.45 9.56 -3.68
CA GLN A 92 4.14 10.83 -3.94
C GLN A 92 3.94 11.83 -2.80
N TYR A 93 2.73 11.93 -2.25
CA TYR A 93 2.47 12.83 -1.12
C TYR A 93 3.29 12.44 0.12
N PHE A 94 3.30 11.16 0.48
CA PHE A 94 4.09 10.68 1.62
C PHE A 94 5.59 10.76 1.37
N ALA A 95 6.05 10.37 0.18
CA ALA A 95 7.47 10.43 -0.16
C ALA A 95 7.98 11.87 -0.14
N TRP A 96 7.20 12.83 -0.65
CA TRP A 96 7.63 14.23 -0.69
C TRP A 96 7.69 14.85 0.71
N THR A 97 6.65 14.67 1.53
CA THR A 97 6.61 15.23 2.89
C THR A 97 7.74 14.67 3.75
N LYS A 98 7.91 13.35 3.78
CA LYS A 98 8.98 12.70 4.54
C LYS A 98 10.38 13.04 4.02
N ARG A 99 10.56 13.10 2.69
CA ARG A 99 11.84 13.51 2.11
C ARG A 99 12.22 14.93 2.54
N LEU A 100 11.28 15.87 2.53
CA LEU A 100 11.58 17.25 2.91
C LEU A 100 11.97 17.36 4.40
N GLU A 101 11.29 16.64 5.28
CA GLU A 101 11.63 16.58 6.72
C GLU A 101 13.07 16.07 6.90
N ILE A 102 13.36 14.92 6.31
CA ILE A 102 14.68 14.28 6.40
C ILE A 102 15.78 15.17 5.81
N GLN A 103 15.52 15.85 4.68
CA GLN A 103 16.50 16.77 4.09
C GLN A 103 16.81 17.96 4.98
N LYS A 104 15.81 18.50 5.70
CA LYS A 104 16.05 19.59 6.66
C LYS A 104 16.95 19.13 7.80
N GLU A 105 16.70 17.94 8.34
CA GLU A 105 17.53 17.35 9.41
C GLU A 105 18.97 17.14 8.94
N TYR A 106 19.17 16.58 7.73
CA TYR A 106 20.51 16.41 7.18
C TYR A 106 21.24 17.73 6.94
N LEU A 107 20.53 18.75 6.45
CA LEU A 107 21.11 20.08 6.25
C LEU A 107 21.51 20.70 7.58
N GLN A 108 20.65 20.64 8.59
CA GLN A 108 20.96 21.14 9.94
C GLN A 108 22.20 20.44 10.52
N ALA A 109 22.24 19.10 10.51
CA ALA A 109 23.41 18.36 11.01
C ALA A 109 24.70 18.68 10.23
N ARG A 110 24.59 18.89 8.91
CA ARG A 110 25.75 19.26 8.07
C ARG A 110 26.23 20.67 8.41
N ASP A 111 25.31 21.61 8.55
CA ASP A 111 25.63 23.01 8.83
C ASP A 111 26.22 23.14 10.24
N GLU A 112 25.67 22.44 11.24
CA GLU A 112 26.27 22.31 12.58
C GLU A 112 27.71 21.79 12.52
N HIS A 113 27.96 20.72 11.75
CA HIS A 113 29.31 20.18 11.59
C HIS A 113 30.26 21.15 10.88
N GLN A 114 29.77 21.93 9.91
CA GLN A 114 30.55 22.95 9.24
C GLN A 114 30.89 24.11 10.19
N GLU A 115 29.92 24.58 10.97
CA GLU A 115 30.14 25.62 11.99
C GLU A 115 31.20 25.19 13.00
N MET A 116 31.11 23.96 13.53
CA MET A 116 32.14 23.42 14.43
C MET A 116 33.53 23.39 13.79
N ARG A 117 33.62 23.02 12.50
CA ARG A 117 34.89 23.09 11.76
C ARG A 117 35.38 24.52 11.58
N HIS A 118 34.49 25.48 11.32
CA HIS A 118 34.85 26.88 11.19
C HIS A 118 35.41 27.45 12.50
N TYR A 119 34.86 27.06 13.66
CA TYR A 119 35.39 27.47 14.95
C TYR A 119 36.77 26.88 15.27
N VAL A 120 37.02 25.62 14.89
CA VAL A 120 38.31 24.96 15.18
C VAL A 120 39.41 25.31 14.17
N ARG A 121 39.04 25.61 12.91
CA ARG A 121 39.98 25.94 11.82
C ARG A 121 41.05 26.99 12.17
N PRO A 122 40.73 28.17 12.75
CA PRO A 122 41.75 29.19 13.01
C PRO A 122 42.84 28.70 13.98
N TYR A 123 42.49 27.84 14.93
CA TYR A 123 43.45 27.27 15.87
C TYR A 123 44.42 26.30 15.15
N LEU A 124 43.88 25.39 14.34
CA LEU A 124 44.69 24.46 13.54
C LEU A 124 45.58 25.20 12.52
N GLN A 125 45.02 26.22 11.87
CA GLN A 125 45.79 27.06 10.95
C GLN A 125 46.96 27.75 11.67
N ALA A 126 46.73 28.26 12.88
CA ALA A 126 47.80 28.88 13.67
C ALA A 126 48.88 27.88 14.12
N GLU A 127 48.53 26.62 14.38
CA GLU A 127 49.52 25.56 14.62
C GLU A 127 50.33 25.24 13.37
N GLU A 128 49.66 25.05 12.23
CA GLU A 128 50.31 24.82 10.95
C GLU A 128 51.24 25.98 10.57
N ASP A 129 50.79 27.23 10.71
CA ASP A 129 51.59 28.41 10.38
C ASP A 129 52.86 28.50 11.26
N ARG A 130 52.77 28.15 12.56
CA ARG A 130 53.94 28.07 13.45
C ARG A 130 54.93 27.00 12.98
N ILE A 131 54.43 25.82 12.62
CA ILE A 131 55.27 24.72 12.11
C ILE A 131 55.93 25.12 10.78
N LEU A 132 55.17 25.72 9.86
CA LEU A 132 55.66 26.15 8.56
C LEU A 132 56.74 27.22 8.68
N ARG A 133 56.63 28.14 9.64
CA ARG A 133 57.69 29.12 9.95
C ARG A 133 58.99 28.42 10.33
N VAL A 134 58.95 27.50 11.31
CA VAL A 134 60.14 26.75 11.74
C VAL A 134 60.74 25.93 10.60
N LEU A 135 59.91 25.30 9.77
CA LEU A 135 60.38 24.52 8.62
C LEU A 135 60.98 25.41 7.52
N ARG A 136 60.46 26.62 7.33
CA ARG A 136 61.01 27.60 6.40
C ARG A 136 62.37 28.09 6.88
N ASP A 137 62.51 28.45 8.15
CA ASP A 137 63.78 28.93 8.71
C ASP A 137 64.87 27.85 8.55
N ARG A 138 64.56 26.60 8.92
CA ARG A 138 65.47 25.44 8.70
C ARG A 138 65.80 25.20 7.24
N ARG A 139 64.88 25.50 6.32
CA ARG A 139 65.13 25.36 4.87
C ARG A 139 66.12 26.41 4.41
N ILE A 140 65.95 27.66 4.83
CA ILE A 140 66.82 28.79 4.48
C ILE A 140 68.23 28.55 5.05
N GLU A 141 68.35 28.08 6.29
CA GLU A 141 69.64 27.71 6.89
C GLU A 141 70.37 26.65 6.06
N LYS A 142 69.69 25.57 5.68
CA LYS A 142 70.27 24.51 4.84
C LYS A 142 70.63 25.00 3.43
N GLU A 143 69.81 25.87 2.86
CA GLU A 143 70.10 26.48 1.56
C GLU A 143 71.36 27.35 1.63
N ARG A 144 71.53 28.10 2.72
CA ARG A 144 72.73 28.88 3.00
C ARG A 144 73.99 28.03 3.10
N GLU A 145 73.90 26.90 3.79
CA GLU A 145 75.02 25.96 3.88
C GLU A 145 75.35 25.33 2.52
N LEU A 146 74.33 24.94 1.75
CA LEU A 146 74.53 24.22 0.49
C LEU A 146 74.98 25.12 -0.67
N MET A 147 74.47 26.36 -0.76
CA MET A 147 74.67 27.23 -1.93
C MET A 147 75.72 28.32 -1.72
N HIS A 148 76.51 28.25 -0.64
CA HIS A 148 77.56 29.23 -0.32
C HIS A 148 78.59 29.47 -1.44
N ASP A 149 78.85 28.46 -2.26
CA ASP A 149 79.85 28.51 -3.34
C ASP A 149 79.33 29.12 -4.66
N VAL A 150 78.02 29.32 -4.80
CA VAL A 150 77.42 29.74 -6.07
C VAL A 150 77.33 31.27 -6.17
N LYS A 151 78.13 31.86 -7.06
CA LYS A 151 78.16 33.32 -7.28
C LYS A 151 76.84 33.84 -7.86
N GLY A 152 76.23 34.81 -7.18
CA GLY A 152 74.99 35.46 -7.61
C GLY A 152 73.71 34.81 -7.08
N TRP A 153 73.82 33.78 -6.24
CA TRP A 153 72.68 33.22 -5.52
C TRP A 153 72.32 34.09 -4.30
N SER A 154 71.04 34.40 -4.12
CA SER A 154 70.51 35.12 -2.96
C SER A 154 69.61 34.20 -2.14
N TYR A 155 69.78 34.21 -0.83
CA TYR A 155 69.05 33.36 0.11
C TYR A 155 67.75 34.05 0.52
N ASP A 156 66.66 33.28 0.62
CA ASP A 156 65.31 33.77 0.98
C ASP A 156 64.72 34.81 -0.01
N ASP A 157 65.23 34.84 -1.24
CA ASP A 157 64.66 35.67 -2.30
C ASP A 157 63.29 35.14 -2.76
N ASN A 158 62.32 36.04 -2.86
CA ASN A 158 61.00 35.69 -3.36
C ASN A 158 60.99 35.62 -4.89
N VAL A 159 60.68 34.43 -5.43
CA VAL A 159 60.58 34.16 -6.89
C VAL A 159 59.31 34.78 -7.50
N TYR A 160 58.28 35.07 -6.70
CA TYR A 160 56.99 35.54 -7.21
C TYR A 160 56.92 37.07 -7.32
N LEU A 161 56.63 37.56 -8.53
CA LEU A 161 56.48 38.97 -8.88
C LEU A 161 55.18 39.63 -8.36
N THR A 162 54.28 38.87 -7.75
CA THR A 162 52.92 39.30 -7.41
C THR A 162 52.83 40.27 -6.23
N ARG A 163 53.91 40.43 -5.45
CA ARG A 163 54.01 41.42 -4.36
C ARG A 163 55.02 42.50 -4.75
N GLY A 164 54.59 43.44 -5.60
CA GLY A 164 55.18 44.76 -5.77
C GLY A 164 56.71 44.87 -5.79
N THR A 165 57.39 44.25 -6.75
CA THR A 165 58.74 44.65 -7.15
C THR A 165 58.64 45.64 -8.30
N GLY A 166 58.35 46.89 -7.95
CA GLY A 166 58.40 48.02 -8.86
C GLY A 166 59.58 48.96 -8.66
N TYR A 167 60.37 48.86 -7.58
CA TYR A 167 61.57 49.69 -7.41
C TYR A 167 62.64 48.99 -6.55
N VAL A 168 63.81 48.86 -7.17
CA VAL A 168 65.18 48.86 -6.62
C VAL A 168 65.33 48.96 -5.09
N GLY A 169 65.96 47.94 -4.50
CA GLY A 169 67.09 48.16 -3.59
C GLY A 169 66.85 48.64 -2.14
N LEU A 170 65.63 48.64 -1.60
CA LEU A 170 65.42 48.92 -0.18
C LEU A 170 64.44 47.93 0.47
N ALA A 171 64.99 47.09 1.33
CA ALA A 171 64.37 46.36 2.45
C ALA A 171 62.97 45.77 2.21
N ASN A 172 62.91 44.60 1.58
CA ASN A 172 61.77 43.70 1.69
C ASN A 172 62.10 42.48 2.56
N HIS A 173 62.60 42.72 3.78
CA HIS A 173 62.39 41.75 4.86
C HIS A 173 61.04 42.06 5.50
N PHE A 174 59.94 41.63 4.89
CA PHE A 174 58.74 41.40 5.69
C PHE A 174 58.96 40.08 6.43
N SER A 175 59.83 40.14 7.42
CA SER A 175 60.08 39.05 8.35
C SER A 175 58.80 38.86 9.16
N TYR A 176 58.28 37.62 9.21
CA TYR A 176 57.23 37.27 10.16
C TYR A 176 57.69 37.40 11.63
N ALA A 177 58.95 37.74 11.89
CA ALA A 177 59.45 38.12 13.21
C ALA A 177 59.01 39.53 13.65
N ASP A 178 58.63 40.42 12.74
CA ASP A 178 58.18 41.79 13.09
C ASP A 178 56.66 41.86 13.39
N LEU A 179 55.95 40.75 13.22
CA LEU A 179 54.55 40.56 13.63
C LEU A 179 54.50 39.76 14.95
N ASP A 180 55.24 40.21 15.95
CA ASP A 180 54.92 39.91 17.35
C ASP A 180 53.62 40.65 17.68
N LEU A 181 52.49 40.01 17.36
CA LEU A 181 51.22 40.32 17.99
C LEU A 181 51.38 39.96 19.47
N ASP A 182 51.46 41.01 20.28
CA ASP A 182 51.46 41.04 21.73
C ASP A 182 50.17 40.36 22.25
N ILE A 183 50.14 39.03 22.23
CA ILE A 183 49.12 38.20 22.87
C ILE A 183 49.57 38.04 24.31
N ARG A 184 49.06 38.91 25.18
CA ARG A 184 48.99 38.67 26.63
C ARG A 184 48.05 37.52 26.94
#